data_AF-A0A8S1YL83-F1
#
_entry.id   AF-A0A8S1YL83-F1
#
_cell.length_a   1.000
_cell.length_b   1.000
_cell.length_c   1.000
_cell.angle_alpha   90.00
_cell.angle_beta   90.00
_cell.angle_gamma   90.00
#
_symmetry.space_group_name_H-M   'P 1'
#
loop_
_entity.id
_entity.type
_entity.pdbx_description
1 polymer ?
#
loop_
_entity_poly.entity_id
_entity_poly.type
_entity_poly.pdbx_seq_one_letter_code
_entity_poly.pdbx_strand_id
1 'polypeptide(L)'
;MNKKHKQIVLIGFIGCGKTTLFNKICNTDCKVKQGGESVTRQVFLKESSNGQGFRVLDTPGFGSSNNKIEHAVGVLNALTEGPLNQIFLVVKWERLGLMRNYIKNMVQIFMRYRNLVTLAVTHMDTADKETLEKDKLEFVNAMKTFGLNSFVYFSKNDTSKQICQDIDKILIKTELQNVELTETEFYSHFDLIEYINDLEMDLEIAKGQIITNFNKISKVIIKFIGEFNKQHEDMSNIMHCLALEVKKIAEQQISEFEVKNNDIFSKLYEQCSDPVTAYLVDFALKKELMEQVDHIVKLTQQKIRQDEKHFFNFIKACPNCGVIWLKVAGCEGKTNCGNFPEEDEYFQNYKYTQKYVFEISEKGVKFQERTNTNQQNASQTSQKTTKLSKDGKQGIIRKGCGAPLTWSEIPPLNEFQIKELIDPGIVDYLAYEIPKEELKKRTKVAKESLKQRVEQAKDQLKVVRL
;
A
#
# COMPACT_ATOMS: atom_id res chain seq x y z
N MET A 1 4.92 -21.68 48.97
CA MET A 1 4.80 -22.46 47.71
C MET A 1 3.72 -21.80 46.86
N ASN A 2 4.08 -21.19 45.72
CA ASN A 2 3.10 -20.61 44.80
C ASN A 2 2.22 -21.75 44.25
N LYS A 3 0.94 -21.80 44.63
CA LYS A 3 -0.04 -22.69 43.99
C LYS A 3 -0.07 -22.33 42.51
N LYS A 4 0.35 -23.24 41.63
CA LYS A 4 0.12 -23.07 40.19
C LYS A 4 -1.38 -23.13 39.97
N HIS A 5 -2.00 -22.00 39.65
CA HIS A 5 -3.43 -21.93 39.34
C HIS A 5 -3.69 -22.69 38.05
N LYS A 6 -4.75 -23.51 38.04
CA LYS A 6 -5.17 -24.19 36.82
C LYS A 6 -5.67 -23.17 35.81
N GLN A 7 -5.47 -23.43 34.53
CA GLN A 7 -5.75 -22.45 33.48
C GLN A 7 -6.44 -23.10 32.29
N ILE A 8 -7.49 -22.44 31.80
CA ILE A 8 -8.24 -22.84 30.62
C ILE A 8 -8.32 -21.71 29.62
N VAL A 9 -8.49 -22.06 28.36
CA VAL A 9 -8.76 -21.11 27.28
C VAL A 9 -10.07 -21.48 26.58
N LEU A 10 -10.91 -20.49 26.29
CA LEU A 10 -12.14 -20.65 25.53
C LEU A 10 -11.88 -20.26 24.08
N ILE A 11 -12.08 -21.19 23.15
CA ILE A 11 -11.83 -21.04 21.70
C ILE A 11 -13.11 -21.37 20.93
N GLY A 12 -13.39 -20.70 19.82
CA GLY A 12 -14.58 -20.98 18.99
C GLY A 12 -15.05 -19.77 18.18
N PHE A 13 -16.03 -19.96 17.29
CA PHE A 13 -16.48 -18.92 16.37
C PHE A 13 -17.35 -17.84 17.05
N ILE A 14 -17.54 -16.74 16.33
CA ILE A 14 -18.50 -15.69 16.69
C ILE A 14 -19.90 -16.31 16.80
N GLY A 15 -20.64 -15.95 17.86
CA GLY A 15 -22.00 -16.44 18.08
C GLY A 15 -22.12 -17.80 18.77
N CYS A 16 -21.03 -18.53 19.04
CA CYS A 16 -21.09 -19.82 19.75
C CYS A 16 -21.33 -19.71 21.27
N GLY A 17 -21.51 -18.50 21.81
CA GLY A 17 -21.77 -18.28 23.23
C GLY A 17 -20.54 -18.28 24.15
N LYS A 18 -19.32 -18.10 23.61
CA LYS A 18 -18.07 -18.01 24.40
C LYS A 18 -18.12 -16.95 25.50
N THR A 19 -18.38 -15.70 25.13
CA THR A 19 -18.44 -14.58 26.09
C THR A 19 -19.56 -14.77 27.12
N THR A 20 -20.68 -15.38 26.73
CA THR A 20 -21.75 -15.75 27.67
C THR A 20 -21.27 -16.81 28.67
N LEU A 21 -20.54 -17.83 28.20
CA LEU A 21 -19.95 -18.85 29.06
C LEU A 21 -18.88 -18.26 29.98
N PHE A 22 -17.99 -17.41 29.45
CA PHE A 22 -16.99 -16.67 30.22
C PHE A 22 -17.63 -15.84 31.34
N ASN A 23 -18.66 -15.06 31.01
CA ASN A 23 -19.41 -14.24 31.95
C ASN A 23 -20.07 -15.08 33.06
N LYS A 24 -20.63 -16.24 32.71
CA LYS A 24 -21.19 -17.18 33.69
C LYS A 24 -20.12 -17.79 34.61
N ILE A 25 -18.95 -18.15 34.08
CA ILE A 25 -17.85 -18.73 34.87
C ILE A 25 -17.26 -17.70 35.84
N CYS A 26 -17.08 -16.46 35.38
CA CYS A 26 -16.42 -15.41 36.14
C CYS A 26 -17.40 -14.56 36.98
N ASN A 27 -18.71 -14.77 36.82
CA ASN A 27 -19.77 -13.94 37.38
C ASN A 27 -19.59 -12.45 37.04
N THR A 28 -19.39 -12.16 35.75
CA THR A 28 -19.11 -10.80 35.24
C THR A 28 -20.02 -10.43 34.08
N ASP A 29 -20.22 -9.13 33.84
CA ASP A 29 -20.98 -8.61 32.70
C ASP A 29 -20.04 -7.95 31.67
N CYS A 30 -19.16 -8.73 31.03
CA CYS A 30 -18.43 -8.24 29.87
C CYS A 30 -19.40 -8.07 28.69
N LYS A 31 -19.32 -6.94 27.98
CA LYS A 31 -20.28 -6.58 26.92
C LYS A 31 -20.32 -7.64 25.81
N VAL A 32 -21.47 -8.31 25.68
CA VAL A 32 -21.82 -9.16 24.54
C VAL A 32 -22.58 -8.28 23.54
N LYS A 33 -21.96 -7.81 22.44
CA LYS A 33 -22.77 -7.25 21.34
C LYS A 33 -23.23 -8.41 20.47
N GLN A 34 -24.56 -8.56 20.32
CA GLN A 34 -25.14 -9.36 19.26
C GLN A 34 -24.91 -8.65 17.91
N GLY A 35 -24.28 -9.33 16.96
CA GLY A 35 -24.19 -8.91 15.57
C GLY A 35 -22.79 -8.54 15.07
N GLY A 36 -22.32 -9.30 14.08
CA GLY A 36 -21.41 -8.84 13.03
C GLY A 36 -19.91 -8.82 13.30
N GLU A 37 -19.45 -8.27 14.42
CA GLU A 37 -18.04 -7.94 14.61
C GLU A 37 -17.45 -8.59 15.87
N SER A 38 -16.21 -9.05 15.80
CA SER A 38 -15.49 -9.55 16.96
C SER A 38 -15.29 -8.44 17.98
N VAL A 39 -16.10 -8.45 19.04
CA VAL A 39 -16.03 -7.44 20.10
C VAL A 39 -14.88 -7.70 21.07
N THR A 40 -14.40 -8.93 21.16
CA THR A 40 -13.18 -9.27 21.90
C THR A 40 -11.98 -9.00 20.99
N ARG A 41 -11.34 -7.83 21.14
CA ARG A 41 -10.01 -7.53 20.56
C ARG A 41 -8.87 -7.78 21.55
N GLN A 42 -9.20 -8.05 22.81
CA GLN A 42 -8.26 -8.25 23.92
C GLN A 42 -8.54 -9.59 24.59
N VAL A 43 -7.49 -10.33 24.96
CA VAL A 43 -7.60 -11.57 25.72
C VAL A 43 -7.88 -11.21 27.18
N PHE A 44 -9.01 -11.68 27.72
CA PHE A 44 -9.38 -11.44 29.11
C PHE A 44 -8.99 -12.63 29.98
N LEU A 45 -8.14 -12.42 30.98
CA LEU A 45 -7.79 -13.40 32.00
C LEU A 45 -8.56 -13.10 33.29
N LYS A 46 -9.39 -14.02 33.76
CA LYS A 46 -10.12 -13.90 35.04
C LYS A 46 -10.16 -15.21 35.81
N GLU A 47 -10.35 -15.13 37.11
CA GLU A 47 -10.60 -16.31 37.96
C GLU A 47 -12.08 -16.71 37.94
N SER A 48 -12.32 -18.02 38.03
CA SER A 48 -13.65 -18.60 38.19
C SER A 48 -14.29 -18.11 39.49
N SER A 49 -15.55 -17.67 39.45
CA SER A 49 -16.25 -17.18 40.64
C SER A 49 -16.57 -18.30 41.63
N ASN A 50 -16.68 -19.54 41.13
CA ASN A 50 -17.06 -20.73 41.88
C ASN A 50 -16.07 -21.87 41.58
N GLY A 51 -16.08 -22.94 42.38
CA GLY A 51 -15.24 -24.13 42.15
C GLY A 51 -13.90 -24.09 42.90
N GLN A 52 -12.88 -24.77 42.36
CA GLN A 52 -11.54 -24.86 42.98
C GLN A 52 -10.61 -23.67 42.68
N GLY A 53 -11.08 -22.66 41.95
CA GLY A 53 -10.30 -21.45 41.62
C GLY A 53 -9.35 -21.65 40.46
N PHE A 54 -9.89 -21.73 39.24
CA PHE A 54 -9.13 -21.80 37.99
C PHE A 54 -9.22 -20.47 37.22
N ARG A 55 -8.27 -20.23 36.32
CA ARG A 55 -8.22 -19.05 35.46
C ARG A 55 -8.79 -19.37 34.09
N VAL A 56 -9.56 -18.44 33.53
CA VAL A 56 -10.18 -18.52 32.20
C VAL A 56 -9.63 -17.42 31.33
N LEU A 57 -9.19 -17.81 30.14
CA LEU A 57 -8.83 -16.92 29.04
C LEU A 57 -9.95 -16.91 28.00
N ASP A 58 -10.59 -15.75 27.77
CA ASP A 58 -11.51 -15.59 26.64
C ASP A 58 -10.74 -15.13 25.40
N THR A 59 -11.00 -15.80 24.26
CA THR A 59 -10.39 -15.45 22.97
C THR A 59 -11.39 -14.76 22.04
N PRO A 60 -10.90 -13.89 21.14
CA PRO A 60 -11.70 -13.38 20.01
C PRO A 60 -12.38 -14.52 19.23
N GLY A 61 -13.62 -14.32 18.79
CA GLY A 61 -14.35 -15.40 18.13
C GLY A 61 -13.92 -15.64 16.68
N PHE A 62 -13.61 -16.87 16.29
CA PHE A 62 -13.22 -17.19 14.92
C PHE A 62 -14.31 -16.90 13.86
N GLY A 63 -13.87 -16.66 12.62
CA GLY A 63 -14.74 -16.66 11.45
C GLY A 63 -15.34 -15.33 11.00
N SER A 64 -14.83 -14.18 11.47
CA SER A 64 -15.05 -12.95 10.70
C SER A 64 -14.17 -13.00 9.44
N SER A 65 -14.78 -12.76 8.27
CA SER A 65 -14.04 -12.64 7.00
C SER A 65 -13.04 -11.48 7.03
N ASN A 66 -13.34 -10.45 7.82
CA ASN A 66 -12.61 -9.19 7.78
C ASN A 66 -11.37 -9.19 8.69
N ASN A 67 -11.32 -9.99 9.78
CA ASN A 67 -10.26 -9.92 10.79
C ASN A 67 -9.63 -11.29 11.15
N LYS A 68 -9.47 -12.22 10.18
CA LYS A 68 -8.86 -13.55 10.41
C LYS A 68 -7.54 -13.49 11.19
N ILE A 69 -6.69 -12.51 10.90
CA ILE A 69 -5.37 -12.33 11.53
C ILE A 69 -5.48 -11.87 12.98
N GLU A 70 -6.35 -10.89 13.29
CA GLU A 70 -6.56 -10.46 14.67
C GLU A 70 -7.09 -11.61 15.54
N HIS A 71 -7.93 -12.47 14.97
CA HIS A 71 -8.40 -13.68 15.62
C HIS A 71 -7.27 -14.68 15.87
N ALA A 72 -6.42 -14.91 14.88
CA ALA A 72 -5.28 -15.79 14.99
C ALA A 72 -4.30 -15.32 16.07
N VAL A 73 -3.95 -14.03 16.05
CA VAL A 73 -3.08 -13.39 17.05
C VAL A 73 -3.70 -13.45 18.44
N GLY A 74 -5.00 -13.18 18.58
CA GLY A 74 -5.69 -13.27 19.88
C GLY A 74 -5.65 -14.68 20.48
N VAL A 75 -5.73 -15.70 19.64
CA VAL A 75 -5.63 -17.10 20.08
C VAL A 75 -4.20 -17.44 20.43
N LEU A 76 -3.22 -17.05 19.60
CA LEU A 76 -1.81 -17.27 19.88
C LEU A 76 -1.38 -16.61 21.20
N ASN A 77 -1.81 -15.37 21.43
CA ASN A 77 -1.56 -14.65 22.69
C ASN A 77 -2.16 -15.41 23.88
N ALA A 78 -3.37 -15.94 23.76
CA ALA A 78 -3.98 -16.72 24.83
C ALA A 78 -3.25 -18.06 25.08
N LEU A 79 -2.72 -18.71 24.04
CA LEU A 79 -1.96 -19.95 24.18
C LEU A 79 -0.55 -19.73 24.75
N THR A 80 0.05 -18.57 24.48
CA THR A 80 1.41 -18.20 24.92
C THR A 80 1.46 -17.50 26.28
N GLU A 81 0.33 -17.05 26.82
CA GLU A 81 0.22 -16.40 28.15
C GLU A 81 0.73 -17.32 29.29
N GLY A 82 0.72 -18.64 29.08
CA GLY A 82 1.33 -19.59 30.01
C GLY A 82 0.85 -21.03 29.77
N PRO A 83 1.32 -21.99 30.58
CA PRO A 83 0.87 -23.37 30.49
C PRO A 83 -0.64 -23.49 30.73
N LEU A 84 -1.29 -24.33 29.93
CA LEU A 84 -2.71 -24.58 29.94
C LEU A 84 -3.01 -25.98 30.47
N ASN A 85 -4.11 -26.12 31.21
CA ASN A 85 -4.67 -27.43 31.55
C ASN A 85 -5.57 -27.96 30.45
N GLN A 86 -6.40 -27.10 29.86
CA GLN A 86 -7.38 -27.51 28.85
C GLN A 86 -7.78 -26.35 27.93
N ILE A 87 -7.96 -26.68 26.66
CA ILE A 87 -8.54 -25.86 25.60
C ILE A 87 -10.01 -26.25 25.46
N PHE A 88 -10.92 -25.35 25.81
CA PHE A 88 -12.34 -25.54 25.61
C PHE A 88 -12.74 -25.00 24.25
N LEU A 89 -12.97 -25.91 23.31
CA LEU A 89 -13.54 -25.59 22.00
C LEU A 89 -15.06 -25.47 22.14
N VAL A 90 -15.53 -24.23 22.18
CA VAL A 90 -16.94 -23.87 22.35
C VAL A 90 -17.67 -23.99 21.02
N VAL A 91 -18.72 -24.79 21.00
CA VAL A 91 -19.54 -25.09 19.82
C VAL A 91 -21.00 -24.88 20.17
N LYS A 92 -21.79 -24.28 19.27
CA LYS A 92 -23.24 -24.18 19.42
C LYS A 92 -23.90 -25.51 19.02
N TRP A 93 -24.87 -25.98 19.79
CA TRP A 93 -25.69 -27.12 19.42
C TRP A 93 -26.53 -26.79 18.17
N GLU A 94 -26.29 -27.53 17.08
CA GLU A 94 -26.95 -27.40 15.79
C GLU A 94 -26.99 -28.75 15.06
N ARG A 95 -27.28 -28.75 13.75
CA ARG A 95 -27.24 -29.97 12.92
C ARG A 95 -25.85 -30.60 12.98
N LEU A 96 -25.80 -31.91 13.21
CA LEU A 96 -24.56 -32.68 13.39
C LEU A 96 -23.54 -32.47 12.26
N GLY A 97 -23.99 -32.36 11.00
CA GLY A 97 -23.11 -32.09 9.85
C GLY A 97 -22.38 -30.74 9.94
N LEU A 98 -23.07 -29.68 10.36
CA LEU A 98 -22.47 -28.34 10.52
C LEU A 98 -21.48 -28.33 11.69
N MET A 99 -21.88 -28.88 12.83
CA MET A 99 -21.00 -29.03 13.99
C MET A 99 -19.77 -29.87 13.67
N ARG A 100 -19.92 -30.94 12.89
CA ARG A 100 -18.81 -31.81 12.50
C ARG A 100 -17.79 -31.08 11.64
N ASN A 101 -18.23 -30.33 10.63
CA ASN A 101 -17.33 -29.55 9.78
C ASN A 101 -16.61 -28.46 10.58
N TYR A 102 -17.35 -27.77 11.45
CA TYR A 102 -16.80 -26.79 12.37
C TYR A 102 -15.69 -27.39 13.26
N ILE A 103 -15.99 -28.51 13.92
CA ILE A 103 -15.08 -29.13 14.87
C ILE A 103 -13.87 -29.67 14.13
N LYS A 104 -14.06 -30.27 12.95
CA LYS A 104 -12.95 -30.75 12.12
C LYS A 104 -11.94 -29.64 11.83
N ASN A 105 -12.40 -28.49 11.37
CA ASN A 105 -11.51 -27.37 11.01
C ASN A 105 -10.74 -26.84 12.24
N MET A 106 -11.41 -26.74 13.39
CA MET A 106 -10.79 -26.26 14.62
C MET A 106 -9.84 -27.26 15.26
N VAL A 107 -10.19 -28.54 15.26
CA VAL A 107 -9.36 -29.60 15.83
C VAL A 107 -8.08 -29.77 15.01
N GLN A 108 -8.11 -29.54 13.70
CA GLN A 108 -6.93 -29.52 12.85
C GLN A 108 -5.84 -28.59 13.42
N ILE A 109 -6.21 -27.37 13.85
CA ILE A 109 -5.30 -26.39 14.48
C ILE A 109 -4.60 -26.97 15.71
N PHE A 110 -5.31 -27.80 16.48
CA PHE A 110 -4.84 -28.34 17.76
C PHE A 110 -4.53 -29.84 17.69
N MET A 111 -4.23 -30.41 16.52
CA MET A 111 -4.06 -31.87 16.37
C MET A 111 -2.99 -32.43 17.30
N ARG A 112 -1.85 -31.72 17.46
CA ARG A 112 -0.78 -32.10 18.39
C ARG A 112 -1.23 -32.07 19.86
N TYR A 113 -2.20 -31.22 20.17
CA TYR A 113 -2.72 -30.96 21.51
C TYR A 113 -4.15 -31.48 21.70
N ARG A 114 -4.61 -32.42 20.87
CA ARG A 114 -6.01 -32.91 20.89
C ARG A 114 -6.45 -33.47 22.24
N ASN A 115 -5.51 -33.99 23.04
CA ASN A 115 -5.73 -34.45 24.41
C ASN A 115 -6.09 -33.31 25.37
N LEU A 116 -5.63 -32.09 25.08
CA LEU A 116 -5.98 -30.88 25.80
C LEU A 116 -7.29 -30.26 25.31
N VAL A 117 -7.93 -30.80 24.27
CA VAL A 117 -9.17 -30.23 23.73
C VAL A 117 -10.39 -30.86 24.40
N THR A 118 -11.23 -30.03 25.02
CA THR A 118 -12.58 -30.37 25.48
C THR A 118 -13.60 -29.64 24.63
N LEU A 119 -14.62 -30.35 24.16
CA LEU A 119 -15.75 -29.73 23.49
C LEU A 119 -16.74 -29.16 24.53
N ALA A 120 -16.93 -27.85 24.50
CA ALA A 120 -17.92 -27.13 25.28
C ALA A 120 -19.15 -26.83 24.40
N VAL A 121 -20.19 -27.65 24.53
CA VAL A 121 -21.36 -27.54 23.66
C VAL A 121 -22.43 -26.67 24.31
N THR A 122 -22.72 -25.51 23.71
CA THR A 122 -23.67 -24.51 24.23
C THR A 122 -25.02 -24.59 23.52
N HIS A 123 -26.01 -23.84 24.01
CA HIS A 123 -27.37 -23.79 23.45
C HIS A 123 -28.10 -25.14 23.45
N MET A 124 -27.77 -26.02 24.40
CA MET A 124 -28.43 -27.32 24.56
C MET A 124 -29.92 -27.20 24.86
N ASP A 125 -30.38 -26.04 25.33
CA ASP A 125 -31.79 -25.71 25.51
C ASP A 125 -32.60 -25.66 24.20
N THR A 126 -31.94 -25.56 23.05
CA THR A 126 -32.58 -25.58 21.73
C THR A 126 -32.79 -26.98 21.16
N ALA A 127 -32.24 -28.00 21.81
CA ALA A 127 -32.32 -29.38 21.36
C ALA A 127 -33.71 -29.97 21.63
N ASP A 128 -34.17 -30.84 20.72
CA ASP A 128 -35.40 -31.60 20.93
C ASP A 128 -35.21 -32.64 22.04
N LYS A 129 -36.08 -32.60 23.05
CA LYS A 129 -35.96 -33.42 24.26
C LYS A 129 -36.18 -34.90 23.99
N GLU A 130 -36.96 -35.25 22.96
CA GLU A 130 -37.28 -36.64 22.64
C GLU A 130 -36.10 -37.37 21.98
N THR A 131 -35.28 -36.64 21.21
CA THR A 131 -34.16 -37.18 20.44
C THR A 131 -32.79 -36.88 21.06
N LEU A 132 -32.74 -36.02 22.08
CA LEU A 132 -31.52 -35.48 22.70
C LEU A 132 -30.46 -36.53 23.04
N GLU A 133 -30.84 -37.61 23.74
CA GLU A 133 -29.86 -38.60 24.21
C GLU A 133 -29.30 -39.44 23.05
N LYS A 134 -30.11 -39.71 22.03
CA LYS A 134 -29.67 -40.37 20.81
C LYS A 134 -28.70 -39.48 20.04
N ASP A 135 -29.05 -38.21 19.86
CA ASP A 135 -28.24 -37.24 19.13
C ASP A 135 -26.90 -36.95 19.84
N LYS A 136 -26.90 -36.89 21.17
CA LYS A 136 -25.67 -36.81 21.97
C LYS A 136 -24.77 -38.01 21.75
N LEU A 137 -25.33 -39.22 21.76
CA LEU A 137 -24.55 -40.43 21.54
C LEU A 137 -23.95 -40.47 20.13
N GLU A 138 -24.74 -40.10 19.12
CA GLU A 138 -24.27 -39.97 17.73
C GLU A 138 -23.17 -38.90 17.60
N PHE A 139 -23.37 -37.73 18.23
CA PHE A 139 -22.38 -36.66 18.27
C PHE A 139 -21.07 -37.12 18.92
N VAL A 140 -21.12 -37.73 20.10
CA VAL A 140 -19.93 -38.24 20.80
C VAL A 140 -19.21 -39.29 19.95
N ASN A 141 -19.94 -40.21 19.33
CA ASN A 141 -19.33 -41.22 18.45
C ASN A 141 -18.67 -40.60 17.22
N ALA A 142 -19.31 -39.59 16.61
CA ALA A 142 -18.72 -38.84 15.52
C ALA A 142 -17.45 -38.09 15.95
N MET A 143 -17.44 -37.47 17.12
CA MET A 143 -16.29 -36.70 17.61
C MET A 143 -15.13 -37.58 18.08
N LYS A 144 -15.40 -38.79 18.56
CA LYS A 144 -14.36 -39.80 18.83
C LYS A 144 -13.54 -40.13 17.58
N THR A 145 -14.11 -40.04 16.37
CA THR A 145 -13.35 -40.24 15.12
C THR A 145 -12.25 -39.19 14.91
N PHE A 146 -12.38 -38.01 15.54
CA PHE A 146 -11.34 -36.97 15.55
C PHE A 146 -10.37 -37.11 16.75
N GLY A 147 -10.52 -38.14 17.58
CA GLY A 147 -9.71 -38.36 18.77
C GLY A 147 -10.11 -37.50 19.97
N LEU A 148 -11.32 -36.91 19.96
CA LEU A 148 -11.85 -36.13 21.07
C LEU A 148 -12.64 -37.01 22.05
N ASN A 149 -12.25 -36.98 23.32
CA ASN A 149 -12.83 -37.82 24.36
C ASN A 149 -13.47 -37.03 25.52
N SER A 150 -13.33 -35.70 25.52
CA SER A 150 -13.77 -34.82 26.59
C SER A 150 -14.86 -33.88 26.11
N PHE A 151 -16.01 -33.89 26.78
CA PHE A 151 -17.22 -33.17 26.39
C PHE A 151 -17.87 -32.57 27.64
N VAL A 152 -18.35 -31.33 27.52
CA VAL A 152 -19.21 -30.69 28.51
C VAL A 152 -20.36 -30.03 27.78
N TYR A 153 -21.55 -30.15 28.34
CA TYR A 153 -22.78 -29.61 27.77
C TYR A 153 -23.26 -28.46 28.65
N PHE A 154 -23.60 -27.34 28.03
CA PHE A 154 -24.02 -26.12 28.70
C PHE A 154 -25.36 -25.63 28.14
N SER A 155 -26.27 -25.34 29.05
CA SER A 155 -27.58 -24.76 28.81
C SER A 155 -27.63 -23.33 29.36
N LYS A 156 -28.56 -22.53 28.81
CA LYS A 156 -28.89 -21.22 29.39
C LYS A 156 -29.33 -21.32 30.85
N ASN A 157 -29.93 -22.44 31.27
CA ASN A 157 -30.45 -22.64 32.62
C ASN A 157 -29.39 -23.09 33.64
N ASP A 158 -28.20 -23.48 33.18
CA ASP A 158 -27.14 -23.93 34.09
C ASP A 158 -26.59 -22.77 34.91
N THR A 159 -26.45 -23.02 36.21
CA THR A 159 -25.90 -22.08 37.18
C THR A 159 -24.37 -22.02 37.07
N SER A 160 -23.76 -20.89 37.46
CA SER A 160 -22.30 -20.74 37.49
C SER A 160 -21.60 -21.84 38.31
N LYS A 161 -22.24 -22.29 39.40
CA LYS A 161 -21.74 -23.36 40.26
C LYS A 161 -21.67 -24.70 39.54
N GLN A 162 -22.72 -25.07 38.79
CA GLN A 162 -22.75 -26.33 38.03
C GLN A 162 -21.66 -26.33 36.94
N ILE A 163 -21.58 -25.24 36.17
CA ILE A 163 -20.59 -25.06 35.10
C ILE A 163 -19.16 -25.21 35.64
N CYS A 164 -18.84 -24.51 36.74
CA CYS A 164 -17.49 -24.58 37.34
C CYS A 164 -17.19 -25.97 37.90
N GLN A 165 -18.17 -26.66 38.49
CA GLN A 165 -17.99 -28.03 38.99
C GLN A 165 -17.70 -29.04 37.88
N ASP A 166 -18.35 -28.89 36.72
CA ASP A 166 -18.10 -29.76 35.58
C ASP A 166 -16.73 -29.51 34.94
N ILE A 167 -16.30 -28.24 34.89
CA ILE A 167 -14.94 -27.88 34.49
C ILE A 167 -13.92 -28.44 35.49
N ASP A 168 -14.14 -28.30 36.80
CA ASP A 168 -13.25 -28.82 37.84
C ASP A 168 -13.03 -30.35 37.71
N LYS A 169 -14.07 -31.13 37.39
CA LYS A 169 -13.95 -32.59 37.17
C LYS A 169 -12.96 -32.94 36.05
N ILE A 170 -12.90 -32.11 35.01
CA ILE A 170 -11.94 -32.27 33.91
C ILE A 170 -10.56 -31.81 34.36
N LEU A 171 -10.50 -30.66 35.01
CA LEU A 171 -9.26 -30.06 35.47
C LEU A 171 -8.53 -30.88 36.53
N ILE A 172 -9.22 -31.73 37.30
CA ILE A 172 -8.60 -32.67 38.24
C ILE A 172 -7.76 -33.73 37.52
N LYS A 173 -8.11 -34.08 36.28
CA LYS A 173 -7.48 -35.17 35.52
C LYS A 173 -6.43 -34.67 34.52
N THR A 174 -6.14 -33.37 34.49
CA THR A 174 -5.29 -32.74 33.48
C THR A 174 -4.04 -32.14 34.10
N GLU A 175 -2.95 -32.22 33.37
CA GLU A 175 -1.67 -31.61 33.72
C GLU A 175 -1.47 -30.31 32.95
N LEU A 176 -0.69 -29.40 33.52
CA LEU A 176 -0.31 -28.14 32.87
C LEU A 176 0.68 -28.44 31.74
N GLN A 177 0.35 -28.04 30.51
CA GLN A 177 1.18 -28.20 29.32
C GLN A 177 1.38 -26.85 28.63
N ASN A 178 2.61 -26.60 28.15
CA ASN A 178 2.87 -25.45 27.28
C ASN A 178 2.36 -25.76 25.87
N VAL A 179 1.54 -24.85 25.34
CA VAL A 179 1.04 -24.94 23.98
C VAL A 179 1.83 -23.94 23.14
N GLU A 180 2.73 -24.46 22.32
CA GLU A 180 3.48 -23.67 21.34
C GLU A 180 2.98 -24.07 19.96
N LEU A 181 2.71 -23.13 19.08
CA LEU A 181 2.40 -23.42 17.68
C LEU A 181 3.62 -23.00 16.85
N THR A 182 4.05 -23.85 15.92
CA THR A 182 5.08 -23.44 14.95
C THR A 182 4.53 -22.39 14.00
N GLU A 183 5.39 -21.55 13.43
CA GLU A 183 4.97 -20.56 12.42
C GLU A 183 4.23 -21.23 11.26
N THR A 184 4.74 -22.36 10.77
CA THR A 184 4.08 -23.14 9.70
C THR A 184 2.69 -23.61 10.12
N GLU A 185 2.52 -24.09 11.35
CA GLU A 185 1.20 -24.47 11.87
C GLU A 185 0.30 -23.23 11.97
N PHE A 186 0.82 -22.07 12.39
CA PHE A 186 0.04 -20.85 12.47
C PHE A 186 -0.43 -20.37 11.08
N TYR A 187 0.46 -20.28 10.09
CA TYR A 187 0.06 -19.80 8.76
C TYR A 187 -0.87 -20.78 8.03
N SER A 188 -0.63 -22.09 8.15
CA SER A 188 -1.44 -23.10 7.46
C SER A 188 -2.81 -23.28 8.09
N HIS A 189 -2.93 -23.21 9.41
CA HIS A 189 -4.17 -23.55 10.12
C HIS A 189 -5.15 -22.38 10.24
N PHE A 190 -4.70 -21.15 10.00
CA PHE A 190 -5.54 -19.95 10.04
C PHE A 190 -5.89 -19.42 8.63
N ASP A 191 -5.67 -20.23 7.58
CA ASP A 191 -5.88 -19.88 6.17
C ASP A 191 -5.23 -18.54 5.78
N LEU A 192 -4.12 -18.19 6.44
CA LEU A 192 -3.45 -16.91 6.21
C LEU A 192 -2.80 -16.87 4.83
N ILE A 193 -2.37 -18.02 4.32
CA ILE A 193 -1.81 -18.14 2.97
C ILE A 193 -2.87 -17.80 1.91
N GLU A 194 -4.09 -18.35 2.04
CA GLU A 194 -5.18 -18.05 1.10
C GLU A 194 -5.56 -16.57 1.16
N TYR A 195 -5.65 -16.01 2.38
CA TYR A 195 -5.91 -14.59 2.57
C TYR A 195 -4.84 -13.68 1.92
N ILE A 196 -3.56 -14.05 2.06
CA ILE A 196 -2.45 -13.31 1.44
C ILE A 196 -2.58 -13.39 -0.08
N ASN A 197 -2.80 -14.59 -0.63
CA ASN A 197 -2.98 -14.78 -2.06
C ASN A 197 -4.16 -13.96 -2.61
N ASP A 198 -5.26 -13.85 -1.86
CA ASP A 198 -6.41 -13.03 -2.24
C ASP A 198 -6.03 -11.53 -2.33
N LEU A 199 -5.29 -11.02 -1.33
CA LEU A 199 -4.81 -9.62 -1.34
C LEU A 199 -3.84 -9.35 -2.50
N GLU A 200 -2.95 -10.29 -2.80
CA GLU A 200 -2.02 -10.21 -3.94
C GLU A 200 -2.79 -10.22 -5.27
N MET A 201 -3.78 -11.10 -5.40
CA MET A 201 -4.63 -11.18 -6.59
C MET A 201 -5.43 -9.89 -6.80
N ASP A 202 -6.00 -9.30 -5.74
CA ASP A 202 -6.72 -8.04 -5.82
C ASP A 202 -5.82 -6.89 -6.31
N LEU A 203 -4.58 -6.81 -5.82
CA LEU A 203 -3.59 -5.84 -6.28
C LEU A 203 -3.22 -6.04 -7.76
N GLU A 204 -3.01 -7.28 -8.19
CA GLU A 204 -2.70 -7.62 -9.58
C GLU A 204 -3.87 -7.25 -10.52
N ILE A 205 -5.10 -7.49 -10.11
CA ILE A 205 -6.30 -7.09 -10.85
C ILE A 205 -6.35 -5.55 -10.98
N ALA A 206 -6.15 -4.83 -9.87
CA ALA A 206 -6.17 -3.38 -9.87
C ALA A 206 -5.05 -2.79 -10.76
N LYS A 207 -3.85 -3.38 -10.71
CA LYS A 207 -2.72 -3.03 -11.59
C LYS A 207 -3.11 -3.22 -13.05
N GLY A 208 -3.66 -4.38 -13.40
CA GLY A 208 -4.08 -4.69 -14.77
C GLY A 208 -5.14 -3.73 -15.33
N GLN A 209 -6.06 -3.25 -14.50
CA GLN A 209 -7.06 -2.25 -14.90
C GLN A 209 -6.41 -0.92 -15.29
N ILE A 210 -5.43 -0.45 -14.51
CA ILE A 210 -4.73 0.82 -14.79
C ILE A 210 -3.92 0.70 -16.08
N ILE A 211 -3.14 -0.38 -16.24
CA ILE A 211 -2.37 -0.63 -17.46
C ILE A 211 -3.30 -0.66 -18.68
N THR A 212 -4.42 -1.36 -18.58
CA THR A 212 -5.40 -1.45 -19.68
C THR A 212 -5.97 -0.08 -20.04
N ASN A 213 -6.32 0.74 -19.05
CA ASN A 213 -6.83 2.08 -19.26
C ASN A 213 -5.76 3.01 -19.87
N PHE A 214 -4.53 2.98 -19.35
CA PHE A 214 -3.43 3.76 -19.89
C PHE A 214 -3.08 3.35 -21.32
N ASN A 215 -3.15 2.06 -21.64
CA ASN A 215 -2.94 1.55 -23.00
C ASN A 215 -3.98 2.08 -24.00
N LYS A 216 -5.25 2.21 -23.59
CA LYS A 216 -6.28 2.83 -24.44
C LYS A 216 -5.98 4.31 -24.70
N ILE A 217 -5.63 5.05 -23.65
CA ILE A 217 -5.23 6.46 -23.74
C ILE A 217 -4.01 6.60 -24.66
N SER A 218 -3.00 5.76 -24.48
CA SER A 218 -1.77 5.75 -25.27
C SER A 218 -2.06 5.53 -26.75
N LYS A 219 -2.95 4.60 -27.11
CA LYS A 219 -3.35 4.37 -28.51
C LYS A 219 -3.98 5.61 -29.15
N VAL A 220 -4.83 6.33 -28.41
CA VAL A 220 -5.47 7.56 -28.90
C VAL A 220 -4.43 8.67 -29.11
N ILE A 221 -3.48 8.79 -28.19
CA ILE A 221 -2.39 9.77 -28.28
C ILE A 221 -1.46 9.45 -29.46
N ILE A 222 -1.06 8.19 -29.63
CA ILE A 222 -0.23 7.75 -30.75
C ILE A 222 -0.92 8.05 -32.09
N LYS A 223 -2.22 7.76 -32.19
CA LYS A 223 -3.03 8.09 -33.37
C LYS A 223 -3.03 9.60 -33.64
N PHE A 224 -3.28 10.42 -32.62
CA PHE A 224 -3.24 11.88 -32.72
C PHE A 224 -1.87 12.37 -33.23
N ILE A 225 -0.76 11.88 -32.68
CA ILE A 225 0.61 12.24 -33.12
C ILE A 225 0.83 11.88 -34.59
N GLY A 226 0.37 10.70 -35.01
CA GLY A 226 0.46 10.23 -36.40
C GLY A 226 -0.27 11.15 -37.37
N GLU A 227 -1.53 11.47 -37.07
CA GLU A 227 -2.45 12.25 -37.90
C GLU A 227 -2.22 13.77 -37.84
N PHE A 228 -1.44 14.25 -36.87
CA PHE A 228 -1.22 15.69 -36.68
C PHE A 228 -0.58 16.38 -37.89
N ASN A 229 -1.14 17.53 -38.28
CA ASN A 229 -0.71 18.31 -39.44
C ASN A 229 0.74 18.81 -39.28
N LYS A 230 1.61 18.42 -40.21
CA LYS A 230 3.03 18.80 -40.22
C LYS A 230 3.27 20.29 -40.49
N GLN A 231 2.33 20.98 -41.12
CA GLN A 231 2.45 22.41 -41.47
C GLN A 231 1.94 23.35 -40.37
N HIS A 232 1.53 22.82 -39.21
CA HIS A 232 1.04 23.65 -38.11
C HIS A 232 2.19 24.46 -37.49
N GLU A 233 2.01 25.79 -37.37
CA GLU A 233 3.06 26.72 -36.94
C GLU A 233 3.65 26.38 -35.56
N ASP A 234 2.81 25.97 -34.62
CA ASP A 234 3.20 25.60 -33.25
C ASP A 234 3.37 24.09 -33.00
N MET A 235 3.59 23.29 -34.06
CA MET A 235 3.65 21.82 -33.95
C MET A 235 4.66 21.37 -32.87
N SER A 236 5.84 21.97 -32.82
CA SER A 236 6.87 21.63 -31.83
C SER A 236 6.42 21.88 -30.39
N ASN A 237 5.78 23.02 -30.13
CA ASN A 237 5.28 23.40 -28.81
C ASN A 237 4.15 22.48 -28.36
N ILE A 238 3.24 22.12 -29.28
CA ILE A 238 2.12 21.21 -29.02
C ILE A 238 2.65 19.82 -28.67
N MET A 239 3.59 19.27 -29.45
CA MET A 239 4.16 17.94 -29.21
C MET A 239 4.93 17.88 -27.89
N HIS A 240 5.67 18.93 -27.53
CA HIS A 240 6.35 19.02 -26.24
C HIS A 240 5.36 19.06 -25.08
N CYS A 241 4.35 19.92 -25.14
CA CYS A 241 3.33 20.02 -24.09
C CYS A 241 2.52 18.72 -23.96
N LEU A 242 2.24 18.04 -25.07
CA LEU A 242 1.58 16.73 -25.07
C LEU A 242 2.43 15.70 -24.31
N ALA A 243 3.73 15.62 -24.60
CA ALA A 243 4.64 14.70 -23.91
C ALA A 243 4.68 14.93 -22.39
N LEU A 244 4.66 16.20 -21.95
CA LEU A 244 4.56 16.54 -20.53
C LEU A 244 3.22 16.14 -19.92
N GLU A 245 2.11 16.35 -20.64
CA GLU A 245 0.80 15.96 -20.13
C GLU A 245 0.65 14.43 -20.03
N VAL A 246 1.22 13.66 -20.97
CA VAL A 246 1.23 12.19 -20.88
C VAL A 246 1.98 11.72 -19.63
N LYS A 247 3.15 12.30 -19.34
CA LYS A 247 3.92 12.00 -18.11
C LYS A 247 3.08 12.27 -16.88
N LYS A 248 2.44 13.44 -16.83
CA LYS A 248 1.57 13.84 -15.72
C LYS A 248 0.38 12.91 -15.53
N ILE A 249 -0.27 12.45 -16.62
CA ILE A 249 -1.37 11.48 -16.54
C ILE A 249 -0.87 10.14 -15.97
N ALA A 250 0.29 9.65 -16.42
CA ALA A 250 0.87 8.42 -15.90
C ALA A 250 1.20 8.52 -14.40
N GLU A 251 1.85 9.62 -13.98
CA GLU A 251 2.14 9.89 -12.56
C GLU A 251 0.87 10.00 -11.72
N GLN A 252 -0.18 10.66 -12.23
CA GLN A 252 -1.47 10.74 -11.56
C GLN A 252 -2.10 9.37 -11.38
N GLN A 253 -2.09 8.51 -12.42
CA GLN A 253 -2.65 7.16 -12.31
C GLN A 253 -1.88 6.27 -11.32
N ILE A 254 -0.56 6.39 -11.27
CA ILE A 254 0.27 5.70 -10.27
C ILE A 254 -0.10 6.19 -8.86
N SER A 255 -0.18 7.51 -8.66
CA SER A 255 -0.55 8.05 -7.34
C SER A 255 -1.97 7.67 -6.91
N GLU A 256 -2.92 7.67 -7.83
CA GLU A 256 -4.30 7.21 -7.57
C GLU A 256 -4.34 5.72 -7.22
N PHE A 257 -3.49 4.89 -7.85
CA PHE A 257 -3.33 3.47 -7.51
C PHE A 257 -2.84 3.28 -6.08
N GLU A 258 -1.77 3.98 -5.70
CA GLU A 258 -1.19 3.94 -4.35
C GLU A 258 -2.24 4.35 -3.30
N VAL A 259 -2.94 5.46 -3.52
CA VAL A 259 -3.95 5.98 -2.59
C VAL A 259 -5.13 5.03 -2.46
N LYS A 260 -5.68 4.54 -3.58
CA LYS A 260 -6.85 3.67 -3.58
C LYS A 260 -6.59 2.31 -2.93
N ASN A 261 -5.38 1.78 -3.08
CA ASN A 261 -5.00 0.47 -2.56
C ASN A 261 -4.15 0.55 -1.28
N ASN A 262 -4.02 1.73 -0.67
CA ASN A 262 -3.23 1.94 0.55
C ASN A 262 -3.62 1.00 1.69
N ASP A 263 -4.91 0.64 1.80
CA ASP A 263 -5.38 -0.31 2.81
C ASP A 263 -4.83 -1.72 2.58
N ILE A 264 -4.74 -2.16 1.31
CA ILE A 264 -4.17 -3.47 0.96
C ILE A 264 -2.65 -3.45 1.17
N PHE A 265 -1.99 -2.37 0.76
CA PHE A 265 -0.56 -2.16 1.02
C PHE A 265 -0.24 -2.19 2.52
N SER A 266 -1.04 -1.50 3.33
CA SER A 266 -0.87 -1.48 4.79
C SER A 266 -1.08 -2.88 5.39
N LYS A 267 -2.08 -3.64 4.91
CA LYS A 267 -2.31 -5.02 5.36
C LYS A 267 -1.14 -5.95 5.03
N LEU A 268 -0.63 -5.91 3.80
CA LEU A 268 0.53 -6.72 3.41
C LEU A 268 1.78 -6.34 4.25
N TYR A 269 2.01 -5.03 4.44
CA TYR A 269 3.14 -4.53 5.21
C TYR A 269 3.07 -4.88 6.70
N GLU A 270 1.92 -4.64 7.34
CA GLU A 270 1.76 -4.82 8.78
C GLU A 270 1.57 -6.29 9.18
N GLN A 271 0.93 -7.10 8.33
CA GLN A 271 0.46 -8.42 8.73
C GLN A 271 1.29 -9.57 8.15
N CYS A 272 1.97 -9.37 7.02
CA CYS A 272 2.61 -10.47 6.30
C CYS A 272 4.14 -10.47 6.44
N SER A 273 4.73 -9.40 7.00
CA SER A 273 6.19 -9.18 7.08
C SER A 273 6.91 -9.27 5.73
N ASP A 274 6.17 -9.33 4.62
CA ASP A 274 6.67 -9.35 3.26
C ASP A 274 6.25 -8.06 2.53
N PRO A 275 6.97 -6.95 2.77
CA PRO A 275 6.74 -5.72 2.04
C PRO A 275 7.10 -5.86 0.55
N VAL A 276 7.81 -6.93 0.17
CA VAL A 276 8.41 -7.06 -1.16
C VAL A 276 7.31 -7.18 -2.21
N THR A 277 6.25 -7.96 -1.97
CA THR A 277 5.18 -8.12 -2.97
C THR A 277 4.50 -6.78 -3.29
N ALA A 278 4.13 -6.01 -2.27
CA ALA A 278 3.57 -4.67 -2.44
C ALA A 278 4.46 -3.76 -3.30
N TYR A 279 5.75 -3.70 -2.98
CA TYR A 279 6.72 -2.91 -3.73
C TYR A 279 6.93 -3.43 -5.16
N LEU A 280 6.91 -4.75 -5.37
CA LEU A 280 7.08 -5.35 -6.69
C LEU A 280 5.91 -5.03 -7.61
N VAL A 281 4.67 -5.06 -7.11
CA VAL A 281 3.48 -4.70 -7.89
C VAL A 281 3.53 -3.23 -8.30
N ASP A 282 3.83 -2.34 -7.37
CA ASP A 282 3.96 -0.90 -7.64
C ASP A 282 5.09 -0.60 -8.64
N PHE A 283 6.26 -1.19 -8.42
CA PHE A 283 7.40 -1.04 -9.32
C PHE A 283 7.10 -1.57 -10.72
N ALA A 284 6.42 -2.70 -10.84
CA ALA A 284 5.99 -3.27 -12.11
C ALA A 284 5.01 -2.33 -12.83
N LEU A 285 4.01 -1.79 -12.12
CA LEU A 285 3.08 -0.80 -12.67
C LEU A 285 3.83 0.41 -13.24
N LYS A 286 4.70 1.00 -12.42
CA LYS A 286 5.48 2.17 -12.82
C LYS A 286 6.34 1.89 -14.04
N LYS A 287 7.04 0.75 -14.06
CA LYS A 287 7.85 0.34 -15.20
C LYS A 287 7.03 0.25 -16.49
N GLU A 288 5.89 -0.46 -16.46
CA GLU A 288 5.05 -0.64 -17.64
C GLU A 288 4.45 0.68 -18.16
N LEU A 289 3.98 1.55 -17.26
CA LEU A 289 3.48 2.87 -17.65
C LEU A 289 4.59 3.73 -18.23
N MET A 290 5.79 3.72 -17.65
CA MET A 290 6.92 4.52 -18.13
C MET A 290 7.43 4.03 -19.49
N GLU A 291 7.39 2.74 -19.79
CA GLU A 291 7.72 2.22 -21.13
C GLU A 291 6.79 2.78 -22.21
N GLN A 292 5.48 2.90 -21.91
CA GLN A 292 4.50 3.50 -22.81
C GLN A 292 4.71 5.01 -22.96
N VAL A 293 4.98 5.72 -21.86
CA VAL A 293 5.33 7.14 -21.86
C VAL A 293 6.56 7.39 -22.73
N ASP A 294 7.62 6.60 -22.55
CA ASP A 294 8.85 6.72 -23.33
C ASP A 294 8.61 6.49 -24.82
N HIS A 295 7.74 5.54 -25.17
CA HIS A 295 7.36 5.33 -26.57
C HIS A 295 6.68 6.58 -27.15
N ILE A 296 5.71 7.16 -26.43
CA ILE A 296 5.02 8.38 -26.85
C ILE A 296 5.99 9.56 -26.96
N VAL A 297 6.88 9.74 -25.97
CA VAL A 297 7.91 10.79 -25.96
C VAL A 297 8.84 10.64 -27.16
N LYS A 298 9.25 9.41 -27.51
CA LYS A 298 10.07 9.17 -28.71
C LYS A 298 9.32 9.57 -29.99
N LEU A 299 8.03 9.26 -30.09
CA LEU A 299 7.21 9.64 -31.25
C LEU A 299 7.02 11.16 -31.36
N THR A 300 6.75 11.84 -30.25
CA THR A 300 6.64 13.31 -30.25
C THR A 300 7.98 13.95 -30.62
N GLN A 301 9.10 13.47 -30.07
CA GLN A 301 10.44 13.94 -30.43
C GLN A 301 10.77 13.70 -31.90
N GLN A 302 10.39 12.56 -32.48
CA GLN A 302 10.58 12.29 -33.91
C GLN A 302 9.80 13.27 -34.78
N LYS A 303 8.55 13.60 -34.41
CA LYS A 303 7.75 14.62 -35.11
C LYS A 303 8.37 16.02 -34.97
N ILE A 304 8.82 16.37 -33.76
CA ILE A 304 9.50 17.63 -33.47
C ILE A 304 10.78 17.79 -34.33
N ARG A 305 11.58 16.74 -34.49
CA ARG A 305 12.80 16.79 -35.32
C ARG A 305 12.54 17.06 -36.80
N GLN A 306 11.32 16.86 -37.29
CA GLN A 306 10.95 17.18 -38.67
C GLN A 306 10.63 18.67 -38.86
N ASP A 307 10.60 19.47 -37.78
CA ASP A 307 10.35 20.90 -37.83
C ASP A 307 11.65 21.68 -37.98
N GLU A 308 11.76 22.39 -39.09
CA GLU A 308 12.89 23.27 -39.39
C GLU A 308 13.02 24.42 -38.39
N LYS A 309 11.92 24.83 -37.75
CA LYS A 309 11.90 25.91 -36.74
C LYS A 309 12.24 25.42 -35.33
N HIS A 310 12.49 24.13 -35.14
CA HIS A 310 12.75 23.59 -33.81
C HIS A 310 14.11 24.04 -33.24
N PHE A 311 14.17 24.30 -31.92
CA PHE A 311 15.37 24.81 -31.24
C PHE A 311 16.61 23.91 -31.43
N PHE A 312 16.44 22.60 -31.66
CA PHE A 312 17.55 21.69 -31.95
C PHE A 312 18.33 22.09 -33.21
N ASN A 313 17.71 22.71 -34.20
CA ASN A 313 18.41 23.22 -35.40
C ASN A 313 19.29 24.43 -35.09
N PHE A 314 19.03 25.07 -33.94
CA PHE A 314 19.78 26.19 -33.41
C PHE A 314 20.84 25.75 -32.40
N ILE A 315 20.97 24.46 -32.09
CA ILE A 315 22.06 23.93 -31.24
C ILE A 315 23.11 23.26 -32.12
N LYS A 316 24.35 23.77 -32.08
CA LYS A 316 25.45 23.29 -32.92
C LYS A 316 26.76 23.23 -32.12
N ALA A 317 27.62 22.26 -32.43
CA ALA A 317 28.97 22.18 -31.86
C ALA A 317 29.96 22.97 -32.72
N CYS A 318 30.85 23.72 -32.08
CA CYS A 318 31.95 24.37 -32.78
C CYS A 318 32.87 23.31 -33.41
N PRO A 319 33.16 23.37 -34.72
CA PRO A 319 34.00 22.37 -35.38
C PRO A 319 35.46 22.39 -34.90
N ASN A 320 35.92 23.52 -34.33
CA ASN A 320 37.32 23.70 -33.94
C ASN A 320 37.60 23.29 -32.49
N CYS A 321 36.64 23.45 -31.57
CA CYS A 321 36.85 23.16 -30.14
C CYS A 321 35.77 22.28 -29.50
N GLY A 322 34.75 21.86 -30.25
CA GLY A 322 33.68 20.98 -29.77
C GLY A 322 32.67 21.63 -28.81
N VAL A 323 32.87 22.90 -28.41
CA VAL A 323 31.94 23.60 -27.51
C VAL A 323 30.57 23.75 -28.16
N ILE A 324 29.52 23.40 -27.42
CA ILE A 324 28.13 23.44 -27.87
C ILE A 324 27.56 24.84 -27.70
N TRP A 325 26.93 25.35 -28.76
CA TRP A 325 26.35 26.68 -28.84
C TRP A 325 24.87 26.60 -29.20
N LEU A 326 24.06 27.44 -28.56
CA LEU A 326 22.68 27.73 -28.95
C LEU A 326 22.65 29.09 -29.65
N LYS A 327 22.09 29.15 -30.87
CA LYS A 327 21.84 30.41 -31.56
C LYS A 327 20.62 31.08 -30.97
N VAL A 328 20.85 32.19 -30.27
CA VAL A 328 19.83 32.99 -29.61
C VAL A 328 19.46 34.27 -30.38
N ALA A 329 20.35 34.75 -31.29
CA ALA A 329 20.12 35.94 -32.11
C ALA A 329 21.05 35.95 -33.35
N GLY A 330 20.77 36.83 -34.32
CA GLY A 330 21.63 37.11 -35.47
C GLY A 330 21.38 36.28 -36.74
N CYS A 331 22.10 36.59 -37.81
CA CYS A 331 21.94 35.95 -39.13
C CYS A 331 22.65 34.57 -39.21
N GLU A 332 22.37 33.82 -40.27
CA GLU A 332 23.02 32.52 -40.57
C GLU A 332 24.49 32.64 -41.05
N GLY A 333 25.03 33.86 -41.06
CA GLY A 333 26.32 34.19 -41.64
C GLY A 333 27.55 33.85 -40.78
N LYS A 334 28.66 34.53 -41.09
CA LYS A 334 29.93 34.37 -40.39
C LYS A 334 29.88 35.00 -39.00
N THR A 335 30.29 34.24 -37.99
CA THR A 335 30.51 34.68 -36.61
C THR A 335 31.77 34.00 -36.07
N ASN A 336 32.12 34.23 -34.81
CA ASN A 336 33.27 33.60 -34.15
C ASN A 336 32.82 32.78 -32.94
N CYS A 337 33.48 31.66 -32.67
CA CYS A 337 33.22 30.86 -31.48
C CYS A 337 33.48 31.69 -30.20
N GLY A 338 32.49 31.79 -29.31
CA GLY A 338 32.59 32.61 -28.09
C GLY A 338 32.12 34.06 -28.25
N ASN A 339 31.45 34.37 -29.37
CA ASN A 339 30.74 35.63 -29.55
C ASN A 339 29.36 35.55 -28.88
N PHE A 340 29.08 36.48 -27.97
CA PHE A 340 27.79 36.58 -27.27
C PHE A 340 27.09 37.86 -27.72
N PRO A 341 25.79 37.83 -28.04
CA PRO A 341 25.05 39.05 -28.33
C PRO A 341 24.98 39.94 -27.08
N GLU A 342 24.91 41.26 -27.26
CA GLU A 342 24.80 42.23 -26.16
C GLU A 342 23.44 42.15 -25.46
N GLU A 343 22.40 41.73 -26.19
CA GLU A 343 21.05 41.51 -25.69
C GLU A 343 20.54 40.14 -26.09
N ASP A 344 19.93 39.44 -25.14
CA ASP A 344 19.37 38.10 -25.34
C ASP A 344 17.84 38.21 -25.53
N GLU A 345 17.43 38.66 -26.72
CA GLU A 345 16.01 38.87 -27.07
C GLU A 345 15.18 37.59 -26.93
N TYR A 346 15.81 36.42 -27.15
CA TYR A 346 15.14 35.13 -27.12
C TYR A 346 14.78 34.71 -25.69
N PHE A 347 15.71 34.83 -24.73
CA PHE A 347 15.47 34.44 -23.34
C PHE A 347 14.60 35.43 -22.57
N GLN A 348 14.62 36.73 -22.89
CA GLN A 348 13.75 37.71 -22.22
C GLN A 348 12.26 37.50 -22.54
N ASN A 349 11.94 36.95 -23.72
CA ASN A 349 10.58 36.63 -24.15
C ASN A 349 10.14 35.20 -23.82
N TYR A 350 11.07 34.33 -23.41
CA TYR A 350 10.81 32.93 -23.07
C TYR A 350 10.20 32.76 -21.67
N LYS A 351 9.08 33.42 -21.38
CA LYS A 351 8.26 33.09 -20.22
C LYS A 351 7.45 31.83 -20.55
N TYR A 352 7.97 30.67 -20.16
CA TYR A 352 7.25 29.39 -20.16
C TYR A 352 5.97 29.49 -19.32
N THR A 353 4.85 29.84 -19.94
CA THR A 353 3.56 29.34 -19.51
C THR A 353 3.21 28.15 -20.41
N GLN A 354 2.65 27.07 -19.85
CA GLN A 354 2.05 26.00 -20.66
C GLN A 354 1.07 26.65 -21.65
N LYS A 355 1.51 26.83 -22.89
CA LYS A 355 0.75 27.52 -23.94
C LYS A 355 -0.49 26.72 -24.30
N TYR A 356 -0.44 25.39 -24.17
CA TYR A 356 -1.52 24.49 -24.51
C TYR A 356 -1.99 23.67 -23.31
N VAL A 357 -3.30 23.49 -23.20
CA VAL A 357 -3.94 22.52 -22.32
C VAL A 357 -4.51 21.41 -23.17
N PHE A 358 -4.32 20.17 -22.74
CA PHE A 358 -4.85 18.99 -23.40
C PHE A 358 -6.02 18.41 -22.61
N GLU A 359 -7.07 18.04 -23.34
CA GLU A 359 -8.14 17.19 -22.86
C GLU A 359 -7.98 15.83 -23.56
N ILE A 360 -7.50 14.84 -22.81
CA ILE A 360 -7.19 13.51 -23.31
C ILE A 360 -8.24 12.55 -22.76
N SER A 361 -8.92 11.85 -23.67
CA SER A 361 -9.92 10.83 -23.31
C SER A 361 -9.85 9.65 -24.28
N GLU A 362 -10.58 8.57 -23.99
CA GLU A 362 -10.74 7.45 -24.92
C GLU A 362 -11.33 7.88 -26.28
N LYS A 363 -12.04 9.02 -26.34
CA LYS A 363 -12.67 9.54 -27.56
C LYS A 363 -11.72 10.31 -28.47
N GLY A 364 -10.57 10.75 -27.96
CA GLY A 364 -9.67 11.63 -28.71
C GLY A 364 -8.80 12.51 -27.82
N VAL A 365 -7.85 13.18 -28.47
CA VAL A 365 -7.06 14.27 -27.91
C VAL A 365 -7.59 15.59 -28.46
N LYS A 366 -7.95 16.51 -27.57
CA LYS A 366 -8.21 17.91 -27.91
C LYS A 366 -7.20 18.79 -27.21
N PHE A 367 -6.84 19.90 -27.82
CA PHE A 367 -6.00 20.90 -27.19
C PHE A 367 -6.54 22.30 -27.45
N GLN A 368 -6.29 23.20 -26.50
CA GLN A 368 -6.66 24.61 -26.60
C GLN A 368 -5.48 25.45 -26.15
N GLU A 369 -5.28 26.58 -26.82
CA GLU A 369 -4.31 27.58 -26.39
C GLU A 369 -4.84 28.28 -25.13
N ARG A 370 -4.02 28.39 -24.08
CA ARG A 370 -4.34 29.22 -22.92
C ARG A 370 -4.28 30.67 -23.36
N THR A 371 -5.44 31.30 -23.48
CA THR A 371 -5.50 32.77 -23.51
C THR A 371 -4.92 33.29 -22.20
N ASN A 372 -3.79 33.98 -22.29
CA ASN A 372 -3.13 34.60 -21.14
C ASN A 372 -3.98 35.79 -20.64
N THR A 373 -5.11 35.54 -19.96
CA THR A 373 -5.97 36.60 -19.43
C THR A 373 -5.34 37.36 -18.26
N ASN A 374 -4.18 36.91 -17.75
CA ASN A 374 -3.51 37.52 -16.58
C ASN A 374 -2.19 38.26 -16.89
N GLN A 375 -1.85 38.51 -18.15
CA GLN A 375 -0.64 39.29 -18.46
C GLN A 375 -0.73 40.79 -18.14
N GLN A 376 -1.89 41.32 -17.73
CA GLN A 376 -1.99 42.74 -17.33
C GLN A 376 -1.55 43.04 -15.89
N ASN A 377 -1.36 42.03 -15.02
CA ASN A 377 -1.05 42.29 -13.60
C ASN A 377 0.41 41.98 -13.18
N ALA A 378 1.26 41.50 -14.09
CA ALA A 378 2.67 41.17 -13.79
C ALA A 378 3.68 42.26 -14.22
N SER A 379 3.22 43.45 -14.63
CA SER A 379 4.07 44.54 -15.12
C SER A 379 4.47 45.58 -14.07
N GLN A 380 4.18 45.38 -12.78
CA GLN A 380 4.45 46.38 -11.73
C GLN A 380 5.46 45.96 -10.65
N THR A 381 6.28 44.93 -10.88
CA THR A 381 7.37 44.61 -9.93
C THR A 381 8.67 44.22 -10.63
N SER A 382 9.05 44.98 -11.66
CA SER A 382 10.45 45.05 -12.08
C SER A 382 11.18 46.00 -11.13
N GLN A 383 11.60 45.48 -9.98
CA GLN A 383 12.61 46.15 -9.18
C GLN A 383 13.86 46.31 -10.04
N LYS A 384 14.26 47.57 -10.22
CA LYS A 384 15.52 48.00 -10.81
C LYS A 384 16.66 47.16 -10.26
N THR A 385 17.15 46.19 -11.04
CA THR A 385 18.53 45.75 -10.91
C THR A 385 19.40 46.92 -11.32
N THR A 386 20.05 47.48 -10.31
CA THR A 386 21.01 48.55 -10.37
C THR A 386 22.04 48.26 -11.45
N LYS A 387 22.19 49.19 -12.40
CA LYS A 387 23.32 49.25 -13.32
C LYS A 387 24.61 49.13 -12.50
N LEU A 388 25.27 47.98 -12.61
CA LEU A 388 26.66 47.85 -12.22
C LEU A 388 27.47 48.71 -13.18
N SER A 389 28.09 49.71 -12.57
CA SER A 389 29.00 50.67 -13.14
C SER A 389 30.06 49.99 -13.98
N LYS A 390 30.26 50.56 -15.17
CA LYS A 390 31.53 50.56 -15.88
C LYS A 390 32.62 51.00 -14.89
N ASP A 391 33.45 50.06 -14.45
CA ASP A 391 34.87 50.28 -14.16
C ASP A 391 35.47 48.98 -13.61
N GLY A 392 36.24 48.31 -14.47
CA GLY A 392 36.91 47.06 -14.15
C GLY A 392 37.05 46.18 -15.39
N LYS A 393 38.14 46.38 -16.13
CA LYS A 393 38.62 45.42 -17.15
C LYS A 393 38.99 44.11 -16.47
N GLN A 394 38.01 43.30 -16.10
CA GLN A 394 38.18 41.85 -15.99
C GLN A 394 37.54 41.29 -17.26
N GLY A 395 38.39 40.83 -18.16
CA GLY A 395 37.95 40.26 -19.44
C GLY A 395 36.88 39.22 -19.17
N ILE A 396 35.69 39.43 -19.73
CA ILE A 396 34.67 38.38 -19.85
C ILE A 396 35.41 37.17 -20.41
N ILE A 397 35.52 36.11 -19.61
CA ILE A 397 36.15 34.86 -20.02
C ILE A 397 35.29 34.33 -21.16
N ARG A 398 35.68 34.65 -22.39
CA ARG A 398 35.01 34.16 -23.60
C ARG A 398 35.21 32.66 -23.61
N LYS A 399 34.21 31.91 -23.16
CA LYS A 399 34.17 30.47 -23.39
C LYS A 399 34.09 30.28 -24.91
N GLY A 400 35.09 29.65 -25.52
CA GLY A 400 35.17 29.46 -26.98
C GLY A 400 36.59 29.64 -27.51
N CYS A 401 36.88 29.07 -28.69
CA CYS A 401 38.21 29.13 -29.31
C CYS A 401 38.46 30.40 -30.14
N GLY A 402 37.46 31.27 -30.32
CA GLY A 402 37.57 32.48 -31.14
C GLY A 402 37.63 32.24 -32.65
N ALA A 403 37.67 30.99 -33.10
CA ALA A 403 37.79 30.67 -34.52
C ALA A 403 36.55 31.11 -35.31
N PRO A 404 36.72 31.61 -36.55
CA PRO A 404 35.61 31.98 -37.41
C PRO A 404 34.80 30.74 -37.80
N LEU A 405 33.48 30.91 -37.85
CA LEU A 405 32.54 29.88 -38.21
C LEU A 405 31.36 30.48 -38.99
N THR A 406 30.86 29.77 -39.98
CA THR A 406 29.62 30.11 -40.69
C THR A 406 28.49 29.29 -40.09
N TRP A 407 27.48 29.93 -39.50
CA TRP A 407 26.46 29.18 -38.75
C TRP A 407 25.65 28.22 -39.63
N SER A 408 25.31 28.64 -40.86
CA SER A 408 24.58 27.80 -41.83
C SER A 408 25.32 26.53 -42.23
N GLU A 409 26.65 26.55 -42.25
CA GLU A 409 27.50 25.44 -42.73
C GLU A 409 27.77 24.39 -41.64
N ILE A 410 27.55 24.72 -40.36
CA ILE A 410 27.72 23.76 -39.28
C ILE A 410 26.52 22.81 -39.25
N PRO A 411 26.73 21.48 -39.26
CA PRO A 411 25.65 20.54 -39.11
C PRO A 411 25.05 20.60 -37.69
N PRO A 412 23.74 20.30 -37.53
CA PRO A 412 23.17 20.10 -36.20
C PRO A 412 23.89 18.98 -35.45
N LEU A 413 23.77 18.98 -34.12
CA LEU A 413 24.39 17.95 -33.28
C LEU A 413 23.94 16.53 -33.69
N ASN A 414 24.87 15.58 -33.62
CA ASN A 414 24.56 14.18 -33.90
C ASN A 414 23.75 13.55 -32.74
N GLU A 415 23.15 12.38 -32.99
CA GLU A 415 22.26 11.74 -32.01
C GLU A 415 22.98 11.38 -30.68
N PHE A 416 24.29 11.11 -30.73
CA PHE A 416 25.08 10.82 -29.54
C PHE A 416 25.28 12.08 -28.67
N GLN A 417 25.66 13.20 -29.28
CA GLN A 417 25.82 14.49 -28.60
C GLN A 417 24.49 15.02 -28.04
N ILE A 418 23.39 14.80 -28.77
CA ILE A 418 22.04 15.12 -28.28
C ILE A 418 21.68 14.22 -27.10
N LYS A 419 21.98 12.92 -27.13
CA LYS A 419 21.74 12.03 -25.99
C LYS A 419 22.57 12.41 -24.76
N GLU A 420 23.81 12.84 -24.95
CA GLU A 420 24.68 13.33 -23.87
C GLU A 420 24.14 14.63 -23.24
N LEU A 421 23.53 15.51 -24.05
CA LEU A 421 22.84 16.73 -23.57
C LEU A 421 21.48 16.45 -22.91
N ILE A 422 20.76 15.44 -23.40
CA ILE A 422 19.40 15.08 -22.94
C ILE A 422 19.45 14.04 -21.82
N ASP A 423 20.63 13.50 -21.47
CA ASP A 423 20.77 12.50 -20.42
C ASP A 423 20.08 13.00 -19.14
N PRO A 424 19.01 12.31 -18.69
CA PRO A 424 18.21 12.73 -17.55
C PRO A 424 19.05 13.02 -16.32
N GLY A 425 20.20 12.36 -16.15
CA GLY A 425 21.12 12.62 -15.05
C GLY A 425 21.59 14.08 -14.93
N ILE A 426 21.72 14.83 -16.04
CA ILE A 426 22.19 16.24 -16.03
C ILE A 426 21.00 17.21 -15.99
N VAL A 427 19.93 16.93 -16.73
CA VAL A 427 18.72 17.76 -16.72
C VAL A 427 17.98 17.64 -15.39
N ASP A 428 17.89 16.44 -14.82
CA ASP A 428 17.37 16.21 -13.47
C ASP A 428 18.33 16.80 -12.44
N TYR A 429 19.66 16.70 -12.56
CA TYR A 429 20.60 17.39 -11.66
C TYR A 429 20.46 18.92 -11.66
N LEU A 430 20.19 19.51 -12.83
CA LEU A 430 19.93 20.95 -12.98
C LEU A 430 18.50 21.35 -12.56
N ALA A 431 17.52 20.44 -12.62
CA ALA A 431 16.15 20.64 -12.15
C ALA A 431 15.97 20.31 -10.65
N TYR A 432 16.83 19.48 -10.06
CA TYR A 432 16.86 19.07 -8.66
C TYR A 432 17.70 19.99 -7.76
N GLU A 433 17.95 21.23 -8.14
CA GLU A 433 18.18 22.27 -7.12
C GLU A 433 16.87 22.58 -6.37
N ILE A 434 16.25 21.55 -5.76
CA ILE A 434 15.42 21.75 -4.59
C ILE A 434 16.39 22.31 -3.54
N PRO A 435 16.19 23.54 -3.05
CA PRO A 435 17.08 24.12 -2.05
C PRO A 435 17.23 23.12 -0.91
N LYS A 436 18.47 22.79 -0.51
CA LYS A 436 18.75 21.79 0.55
C LYS A 436 17.90 22.01 1.81
N GLU A 437 17.47 23.25 2.06
CA GLU A 437 16.58 23.64 3.14
C GLU A 437 15.14 23.12 2.99
N GLU A 438 14.58 23.05 1.78
CA GLU A 438 13.24 22.51 1.56
C GLU A 438 13.21 20.99 1.68
N LEU A 439 14.26 20.31 1.21
CA LEU A 439 14.43 18.87 1.41
C LEU A 439 14.53 18.55 2.91
N LYS A 440 15.38 19.28 3.66
CA LYS A 440 15.48 19.15 5.14
C LYS A 440 14.14 19.39 5.82
N LYS A 441 13.36 20.38 5.37
CA LYS A 441 12.04 20.70 5.93
C LYS A 441 11.05 19.55 5.71
N ARG A 442 10.99 18.99 4.50
CA ARG A 442 10.14 17.83 4.19
C ARG A 442 10.56 16.58 4.95
N THR A 443 11.86 16.29 5.05
CA THR A 443 12.37 15.16 5.85
C THR A 443 12.09 15.33 7.35
N LYS A 444 12.14 16.56 7.87
CA LYS A 444 11.80 16.84 9.27
C LYS A 444 10.32 16.59 9.56
N VAL A 445 9.43 17.08 8.68
CA VAL A 445 7.97 16.86 8.79
C VAL A 445 7.63 15.36 8.72
N ALA A 446 8.25 14.61 7.80
CA ALA A 446 8.04 13.17 7.69
C ALA A 446 8.52 12.42 8.96
N LYS A 447 9.68 12.78 9.51
CA LYS A 447 10.20 12.20 10.77
C LYS A 447 9.30 12.49 11.97
N GLU A 448 8.77 13.71 12.06
CA GLU A 448 7.86 14.11 13.16
C GLU A 448 6.51 13.39 13.06
N SER A 449 5.96 13.25 11.84
CA SER A 449 4.73 12.48 11.59
C SER A 449 4.89 11.00 11.95
N LEU A 450 6.01 10.38 11.55
CA LEU A 450 6.30 8.98 11.89
C LEU A 450 6.41 8.78 13.40
N LYS A 451 7.09 9.71 14.11
CA LYS A 451 7.25 9.66 15.56
C LYS A 451 5.90 9.76 16.29
N GLN A 452 4.99 10.62 15.84
CA GLN A 452 3.64 10.72 16.40
C GLN A 452 2.82 9.44 16.23
N ARG A 453 2.89 8.79 15.05
CA ARG A 453 2.17 7.52 14.79
C ARG A 453 2.71 6.38 15.66
N VAL A 454 4.03 6.32 15.87
CA VAL A 454 4.66 5.33 16.76
C VAL A 454 4.24 5.54 18.23
N GLU A 455 4.15 6.77 18.70
CA GLU A 455 3.72 7.07 20.07
C GLU A 455 2.24 6.72 20.29
N GLN A 456 1.38 7.01 19.30
CA GLN A 456 -0.05 6.62 19.32
C GLN A 456 -0.22 5.09 19.37
N ALA A 457 0.57 4.34 18.61
CA ALA A 457 0.54 2.89 18.62
C ALA A 457 0.97 2.30 19.98
N LYS A 458 1.98 2.90 20.63
CA LYS A 458 2.42 2.50 21.98
C LYS A 458 1.34 2.71 23.05
N ASP A 459 0.58 3.80 22.96
CA ASP A 459 -0.52 4.06 23.89
C ASP A 459 -1.72 3.13 23.69
N GLN A 460 -1.96 2.65 22.46
CA GLN A 460 -3.00 1.67 22.16
C GLN A 460 -2.64 0.24 22.59
N LEU A 461 -1.35 -0.08 22.70
CA LEU A 461 -0.82 -1.40 23.07
C LEU A 461 -0.67 -1.61 24.59
N LYS A 462 -1.19 -0.71 25.44
CA LYS A 462 -1.16 -0.88 26.89
C LYS A 462 -2.02 -2.07 27.30
N VAL A 463 -1.35 -3.17 27.66
CA VAL A 463 -1.92 -4.31 28.38
C VAL A 463 -2.45 -3.82 29.72
N VAL A 464 -3.78 -3.74 29.85
CA VAL A 464 -4.42 -3.46 31.12
C VAL A 464 -4.49 -4.76 31.90
N ARG A 465 -3.57 -4.93 32.86
CA ARG A 465 -3.77 -5.89 33.95
C ARG A 465 -4.81 -5.28 34.89
N LEU A 466 -6.03 -5.82 34.88
CA LEU A 466 -7.06 -5.55 35.88
C LEU A 466 -6.90 -6.48 37.07
#